data_AF-A0A0F9MMT1-F1
#
_entry.id   AF-A0A0F9MMT1-F1
#
_cell.length_a   1.000
_cell.length_b   1.000
_cell.length_c   1.000
_cell.angle_alpha   90.00
_cell.angle_beta   90.00
_cell.angle_gamma   90.00
#
_symmetry.space_group_name_H-M   'P 1'
#
loop_
_entity.id
_entity.type
_entity.pdbx_description
1 polymer ?
#
loop_
_entity_poly.entity_id
_entity_poly.type
_entity_poly.pdbx_seq_one_letter_code
_entity_poly.pdbx_strand_id
1 'polypeptide(L)'
;MKDYFKPGYMRWFYSPSTFWQNICSSFRWLKYCWQRAFRGYADCDCWEIASYLAEILPPMLRQFKLNLHGYPGWGRASTPEKWDSIIDQIIEGFDAANRVAKDNYFEETNADILIRKPMREEILAWGKASERDQKIFKDKMKVFTKWYFHLWD
;
A
#
# COMPACT_ATOMS: atom_id res chain seq x y z
N MET A 1 -12.50 -3.60 23.85
CA MET A 1 -11.47 -2.84 23.11
C MET A 1 -10.08 -3.05 23.75
N LYS A 2 -9.51 -4.28 23.76
CA LYS A 2 -8.13 -4.54 24.24
C LYS A 2 -7.49 -5.84 23.68
N ASP A 3 -7.66 -6.15 22.39
CA ASP A 3 -7.02 -7.36 21.81
C ASP A 3 -6.12 -7.09 20.59
N TYR A 4 -5.99 -5.85 20.13
CA TYR A 4 -5.20 -5.53 18.94
C TYR A 4 -3.68 -5.41 19.18
N PHE A 5 -3.22 -5.45 20.45
CA PHE A 5 -1.81 -5.19 20.82
C PHE A 5 -1.07 -6.36 21.49
N LYS A 6 -1.59 -7.60 21.47
CA LYS A 6 -0.89 -8.74 22.11
C LYS A 6 -0.03 -9.52 21.10
N PRO A 7 1.24 -9.86 21.43
CA PRO A 7 2.13 -10.59 20.54
C PRO A 7 1.58 -11.98 20.18
N GLY A 8 1.78 -12.38 18.92
CA GLY A 8 1.05 -13.46 18.24
C GLY A 8 1.08 -14.86 18.89
N TYR A 9 2.02 -15.13 19.81
CA TYR A 9 2.08 -16.41 20.52
C TYR A 9 1.10 -16.50 21.71
N MET A 10 0.62 -15.38 22.26
CA MET A 10 -0.34 -15.38 23.39
C MET A 10 -1.81 -15.57 22.97
N ARG A 11 -2.12 -15.53 21.67
CA ARG A 11 -3.50 -15.65 21.14
C ARG A 11 -4.03 -17.09 21.10
N TRP A 12 -3.16 -18.08 21.28
CA TRP A 12 -3.49 -19.50 21.11
C TRP A 12 -4.26 -20.14 22.29
N PHE A 13 -4.25 -19.54 23.48
CA PHE A 13 -4.62 -20.26 24.72
C PHE A 13 -5.77 -19.69 25.55
N TYR A 14 -6.61 -18.77 25.02
CA TYR A 14 -7.64 -18.11 25.83
C TYR A 14 -9.08 -18.68 25.70
N SER A 15 -9.40 -19.47 24.67
CA SER A 15 -10.73 -20.10 24.50
C SER A 15 -10.74 -21.13 23.35
N PRO A 16 -11.53 -22.22 23.41
CA PRO A 16 -11.77 -23.11 22.26
C PRO A 16 -12.26 -22.37 21.00
N SER A 17 -13.08 -21.32 21.16
CA SER A 17 -13.56 -20.53 20.02
C SER A 17 -12.43 -19.75 19.34
N THR A 18 -11.48 -19.21 20.11
CA THR A 18 -10.30 -18.51 19.56
C THR A 18 -9.35 -19.46 18.84
N PHE A 19 -9.24 -20.71 19.30
CA PHE A 19 -8.44 -21.74 18.63
C PHE A 19 -9.01 -22.07 17.23
N TRP A 20 -10.31 -22.35 17.14
CA TRP A 20 -10.96 -22.62 15.84
C TRP A 20 -10.95 -21.40 14.92
N GLN A 21 -11.13 -20.19 15.45
CA GLN A 21 -11.00 -18.95 14.66
C GLN A 21 -9.59 -18.78 14.10
N ASN A 22 -8.55 -19.07 14.88
CA ASN A 22 -7.16 -19.01 14.42
C ASN A 22 -6.91 -20.04 13.30
N ILE A 23 -7.36 -21.29 13.47
CA ILE A 23 -7.26 -22.33 12.44
C ILE A 23 -7.95 -21.92 11.14
N CYS A 24 -9.21 -21.48 11.21
CA CYS A 24 -9.95 -21.00 10.04
C CYS A 24 -9.25 -19.82 9.37
N SER A 25 -8.66 -18.91 10.17
CA SER A 25 -7.89 -17.78 9.66
C SER A 25 -6.62 -18.21 8.93
N SER A 26 -5.91 -19.22 9.44
CA SER A 26 -4.73 -19.81 8.77
C SER A 26 -5.09 -20.46 7.44
N PHE A 27 -6.16 -21.25 7.38
CA PHE A 27 -6.62 -21.83 6.10
C PHE A 27 -7.05 -20.76 5.10
N ARG A 28 -7.72 -19.70 5.58
CA ARG A 28 -8.10 -18.55 4.74
C ARG A 28 -6.86 -17.83 4.20
N TRP A 29 -5.82 -17.65 5.02
CA TRP A 29 -4.55 -17.06 4.59
C TRP A 29 -3.86 -17.93 3.53
N LEU A 30 -3.78 -19.25 3.75
CA LEU A 30 -3.24 -20.19 2.76
C LEU A 30 -4.00 -20.14 1.42
N LYS A 31 -5.34 -20.10 1.48
CA LYS A 31 -6.19 -19.90 0.30
C LYS A 31 -5.81 -18.61 -0.44
N TYR A 32 -5.61 -17.50 0.27
CA TYR A 32 -5.26 -16.22 -0.35
C TYR A 32 -3.86 -16.22 -0.96
N CYS A 33 -2.88 -16.83 -0.30
CA CYS A 33 -1.54 -17.04 -0.87
C CYS A 33 -1.62 -17.85 -2.16
N TRP A 34 -2.39 -18.95 -2.15
CA TRP A 34 -2.63 -19.75 -3.35
C TRP A 34 -3.26 -18.93 -4.47
N GLN A 35 -4.32 -18.17 -4.18
CA GLN A 35 -4.97 -17.32 -5.19
C GLN A 35 -4.00 -16.29 -5.80
N ARG A 36 -3.18 -15.62 -4.99
CA ARG A 36 -2.18 -14.66 -5.48
C ARG A 36 -1.13 -15.34 -6.36
N ALA A 37 -0.68 -16.54 -5.99
CA ALA A 37 0.30 -17.29 -6.79
C ALA A 37 -0.24 -17.70 -8.17
N PHE A 38 -1.52 -18.09 -8.27
CA PHE A 38 -2.08 -18.63 -9.52
C PHE A 38 -2.71 -17.58 -10.45
N ARG A 39 -3.31 -16.51 -9.93
CA ARG A 39 -3.97 -15.47 -10.76
C ARG A 39 -3.50 -14.05 -10.50
N GLY A 40 -2.55 -13.85 -9.59
CA GLY A 40 -1.99 -12.54 -9.27
C GLY A 40 -2.75 -11.75 -8.19
N TYR A 41 -3.93 -12.18 -7.72
CA TYR A 41 -4.68 -11.52 -6.63
C TYR A 41 -5.59 -12.51 -5.87
N ALA A 42 -5.95 -12.21 -4.62
CA ALA A 42 -6.86 -12.99 -3.77
C ALA A 42 -8.27 -12.39 -3.71
N ASP A 43 -9.26 -13.18 -3.26
CA ASP A 43 -10.66 -12.70 -3.15
C ASP A 43 -10.77 -11.48 -2.20
N CYS A 44 -9.94 -11.42 -1.16
CA CYS A 44 -9.91 -10.29 -0.24
C CYS A 44 -9.34 -9.02 -0.88
N ASP A 45 -8.46 -9.16 -1.89
CA ASP A 45 -7.87 -8.01 -2.58
C ASP A 45 -8.93 -7.29 -3.44
N CYS A 46 -10.00 -8.00 -3.82
CA CYS A 46 -11.14 -7.42 -4.52
C CYS A 46 -12.04 -6.56 -3.61
N TRP A 47 -11.94 -6.70 -2.29
CA TRP A 47 -12.71 -5.86 -1.36
C TRP A 47 -12.19 -4.42 -1.36
N GLU A 48 -10.90 -4.22 -1.67
CA GLU A 48 -10.25 -2.92 -1.68
C GLU A 48 -9.09 -2.84 -2.68
N ILE A 49 -9.46 -2.86 -3.97
CA ILE A 49 -8.49 -2.96 -5.09
C ILE A 49 -7.50 -1.79 -5.08
N ALA A 50 -7.95 -0.57 -4.75
CA ALA A 50 -7.09 0.60 -4.75
C ALA A 50 -5.91 0.44 -3.79
N SER A 51 -6.17 -0.04 -2.57
CA SER A 51 -5.17 -0.25 -1.51
C SER A 51 -4.23 -1.39 -1.86
N TYR A 52 -4.77 -2.48 -2.41
CA TYR A 52 -3.95 -3.58 -2.91
C TYR A 52 -2.96 -3.13 -4.00
N LEU A 53 -3.43 -2.36 -4.99
CA LEU A 53 -2.57 -1.84 -6.05
C LEU A 53 -1.51 -0.86 -5.51
N ALA A 54 -1.90 0.02 -4.59
CA ALA A 54 -0.99 0.97 -3.95
C ALA A 54 0.08 0.28 -3.08
N GLU A 55 -0.19 -0.92 -2.57
CA GLU A 55 0.77 -1.72 -1.80
C GLU A 55 1.72 -2.53 -2.69
N ILE A 56 1.22 -3.11 -3.79
CA ILE A 56 2.05 -4.00 -4.63
C ILE A 56 2.91 -3.26 -5.66
N LEU A 57 2.47 -2.10 -6.16
CA LEU A 57 3.18 -1.39 -7.23
C LEU A 57 4.51 -0.77 -6.78
N PRO A 58 4.62 -0.05 -5.64
CA PRO A 58 5.89 0.52 -5.19
C PRO A 58 7.03 -0.51 -5.05
N PRO A 59 6.88 -1.65 -4.36
CA PRO A 59 7.96 -2.63 -4.26
C PRO A 59 8.28 -3.28 -5.61
N MET A 60 7.27 -3.56 -6.43
CA MET A 60 7.48 -4.10 -7.79
C MET A 60 8.28 -3.12 -8.66
N LEU A 61 7.98 -1.82 -8.61
CA LEU A 61 8.71 -0.79 -9.35
C LEU A 61 10.14 -0.58 -8.81
N ARG A 62 10.34 -0.67 -7.49
CA ARG A 62 11.69 -0.63 -6.90
C ARG A 62 12.54 -1.83 -7.37
N GLN A 63 11.95 -3.02 -7.42
CA GLN A 63 12.60 -4.20 -7.97
C GLN A 63 12.86 -4.08 -9.47
N PHE A 64 11.92 -3.50 -10.22
CA PHE A 64 12.06 -3.22 -11.64
C PHE A 64 13.27 -2.31 -11.90
N LYS A 65 13.46 -1.23 -11.13
CA LYS A 65 14.64 -0.37 -11.23
C LYS A 65 15.96 -1.11 -10.99
N LEU A 66 16.00 -2.01 -10.02
CA LEU A 66 17.23 -2.74 -9.66
C LEU A 66 17.68 -3.72 -10.75
N ASN A 67 16.73 -4.30 -11.48
CA ASN A 67 17.00 -5.29 -12.51
C ASN A 67 16.93 -4.70 -13.92
N LEU A 68 16.88 -3.37 -14.04
CA LEU A 68 16.59 -2.69 -15.29
C LEU A 68 17.75 -2.81 -16.30
N HIS A 69 17.47 -3.38 -17.45
CA HIS A 69 18.40 -3.53 -18.58
C HIS A 69 18.13 -2.52 -19.70
N GLY A 70 16.94 -1.91 -19.75
CA GLY A 70 16.50 -0.99 -20.79
C GLY A 70 15.93 0.33 -20.27
N TYR A 71 15.94 1.36 -21.13
CA TYR A 71 15.18 2.58 -20.92
C TYR A 71 14.72 3.14 -22.28
N PRO A 72 13.66 3.97 -22.34
CA PRO A 72 13.08 4.39 -23.61
C PRO A 72 14.03 5.12 -24.57
N GLY A 73 15.02 5.85 -24.07
CA GLY A 73 16.05 6.49 -24.90
C GLY A 73 15.66 7.83 -25.53
N TRP A 74 14.50 8.41 -25.18
CA TRP A 74 14.02 9.65 -25.79
C TRP A 74 13.26 10.57 -24.83
N GLY A 75 13.16 11.85 -25.20
CA GLY A 75 12.38 12.86 -24.49
C GLY A 75 12.79 13.02 -23.02
N ARG A 76 11.84 12.86 -22.09
CA ARG A 76 12.12 12.92 -20.65
C ARG A 76 12.80 11.67 -20.10
N ALA A 77 12.81 10.57 -20.85
CA ALA A 77 13.50 9.32 -20.49
C ALA A 77 14.71 9.11 -21.41
N SER A 78 15.45 10.18 -21.70
CA SER A 78 16.59 10.15 -22.64
C SER A 78 17.86 9.54 -22.07
N THR A 79 17.94 9.34 -20.76
CA THR A 79 19.07 8.71 -20.07
C THR A 79 18.53 7.77 -18.99
N PRO A 80 19.33 6.79 -18.52
CA PRO A 80 18.94 5.89 -17.44
C PRO A 80 18.49 6.64 -16.18
N GLU A 81 19.24 7.69 -15.79
CA GLU A 81 18.98 8.43 -14.55
C GLU A 81 17.66 9.20 -14.63
N LYS A 82 17.34 9.74 -15.81
CA LYS A 82 16.06 10.42 -16.03
C LYS A 82 14.89 9.45 -16.03
N TRP A 83 15.10 8.24 -16.56
CA TRP A 83 14.10 7.18 -16.51
C TRP A 83 13.87 6.70 -15.08
N ASP A 84 14.94 6.49 -14.31
CA ASP A 84 14.86 6.21 -12.88
C ASP A 84 14.07 7.27 -12.11
N SER A 85 14.32 8.55 -12.40
CA SER A 85 13.57 9.67 -11.81
C SER A 85 12.08 9.66 -12.19
N ILE A 86 11.73 9.18 -13.38
CA ILE A 86 10.34 8.99 -13.79
C ILE A 86 9.70 7.85 -12.99
N ILE A 87 10.40 6.73 -12.81
CA ILE A 87 9.91 5.61 -12.02
C ILE A 87 9.74 6.02 -10.55
N ASP A 88 10.67 6.80 -9.99
CA ASP A 88 10.56 7.32 -8.62
C ASP A 88 9.33 8.21 -8.43
N GLN A 89 8.99 9.02 -9.44
CA GLN A 89 7.76 9.81 -9.41
C GLN A 89 6.50 8.92 -9.40
N ILE A 90 6.52 7.81 -10.15
CA ILE A 90 5.40 6.85 -10.16
C ILE A 90 5.30 6.17 -8.79
N ILE A 91 6.43 5.73 -8.23
CA ILE A 91 6.52 5.15 -6.88
C ILE A 91 5.94 6.12 -5.84
N GLU A 92 6.36 7.38 -5.86
CA GLU A 92 5.87 8.43 -4.95
C GLU A 92 4.34 8.59 -5.05
N GLY A 93 3.78 8.50 -6.26
CA GLY A 93 2.34 8.52 -6.48
C GLY A 93 1.64 7.40 -5.73
N PHE A 94 2.07 6.15 -5.94
CA PHE A 94 1.46 5.00 -5.27
C PHE A 94 1.73 4.97 -3.76
N ASP A 95 2.90 5.42 -3.29
CA ASP A 95 3.18 5.59 -1.86
C ASP A 95 2.23 6.63 -1.22
N ALA A 96 1.88 7.71 -1.94
CA ALA A 96 0.88 8.68 -1.49
C ALA A 96 -0.53 8.07 -1.44
N ALA A 97 -0.91 7.27 -2.42
CA ALA A 97 -2.18 6.53 -2.37
C ALA A 97 -2.24 5.57 -1.18
N ASN A 98 -1.14 4.88 -0.88
CA ASN A 98 -1.05 3.93 0.22
C ASN A 98 -1.23 4.63 1.59
N ARG A 99 -0.61 5.81 1.77
CA ARG A 99 -0.78 6.62 2.99
C ARG A 99 -2.22 7.10 3.20
N VAL A 100 -2.90 7.47 2.11
CA VAL A 100 -4.33 7.85 2.16
C VAL A 100 -5.20 6.64 2.49
N ALA A 101 -4.94 5.50 1.86
CA ALA A 101 -5.81 4.34 1.96
C ALA A 101 -5.69 3.59 3.30
N LYS A 102 -4.48 3.51 3.85
CA LYS A 102 -4.24 2.90 5.17
C LYS A 102 -4.58 3.84 6.33
N ASP A 103 -5.14 5.02 6.06
CA ASP A 103 -5.42 6.04 7.07
C ASP A 103 -4.19 6.30 7.96
N ASN A 104 -2.97 6.23 7.40
CA ASN A 104 -1.72 6.45 8.14
C ASN A 104 -1.73 7.80 8.88
N TYR A 105 -2.46 8.78 8.38
CA TYR A 105 -2.69 10.05 9.04
C TYR A 105 -3.38 9.92 10.40
N PHE A 106 -4.38 9.05 10.48
CA PHE A 106 -5.11 8.74 11.70
C PHE A 106 -4.26 7.91 12.64
N GLU A 107 -3.59 6.87 12.13
CA GLU A 107 -2.84 5.89 12.93
C GLU A 107 -1.46 6.39 13.43
N GLU A 108 -0.66 7.04 12.58
CA GLU A 108 0.72 7.45 12.92
C GLU A 108 0.78 8.65 13.88
N THR A 109 -0.24 9.52 13.87
CA THR A 109 -0.23 10.74 14.70
C THR A 109 -0.88 10.57 16.07
N ASN A 110 -1.55 9.46 16.35
CA ASN A 110 -2.29 9.31 17.59
C ASN A 110 -2.46 7.84 18.02
N ALA A 111 -1.46 7.25 18.69
CA ALA A 111 -1.66 5.99 19.41
C ALA A 111 -2.81 6.07 20.44
N ASP A 112 -3.19 7.29 20.86
CA ASP A 112 -4.19 7.57 21.89
C ASP A 112 -5.63 7.76 21.38
N ILE A 113 -5.90 7.71 20.06
CA ILE A 113 -7.27 7.84 19.51
C ILE A 113 -8.23 6.74 19.96
N LEU A 114 -7.71 5.58 20.37
CA LEU A 114 -8.52 4.53 21.00
C LEU A 114 -8.88 4.86 22.46
N ILE A 115 -8.23 5.87 23.04
CA ILE A 115 -8.30 6.25 24.45
C ILE A 115 -9.06 7.58 24.61
N ARG A 116 -8.96 8.50 23.63
CA ARG A 116 -9.69 9.78 23.64
C ARG A 116 -10.29 10.12 22.28
N LYS A 117 -11.35 10.93 22.30
CA LYS A 117 -11.92 11.51 21.08
C LYS A 117 -10.92 12.52 20.46
N PRO A 118 -10.71 12.50 19.14
CA PRO A 118 -9.82 13.46 18.49
C PRO A 118 -10.39 14.88 18.53
N MET A 119 -9.48 15.86 18.63
CA MET A 119 -9.80 17.28 18.61
C MET A 119 -10.05 17.76 17.18
N ARG A 120 -10.85 18.82 17.02
CA ARG A 120 -11.20 19.38 15.71
C ARG A 120 -9.98 19.77 14.87
N GLU A 121 -8.92 20.28 15.49
CA GLU A 121 -7.69 20.68 14.80
C GLU A 121 -6.93 19.48 14.24
N GLU A 122 -6.92 18.35 14.95
CA GLU A 122 -6.31 17.09 14.50
C GLU A 122 -7.04 16.57 13.26
N ILE A 123 -8.37 16.53 13.32
CA ILE A 123 -9.22 16.13 12.20
C ILE A 123 -8.96 17.03 10.98
N LEU A 124 -8.85 18.34 11.19
CA LEU A 124 -8.55 19.28 10.11
C LEU A 124 -7.14 19.06 9.53
N ALA A 125 -6.15 18.77 10.37
CA ALA A 125 -4.79 18.48 9.93
C ALA A 125 -4.75 17.20 9.08
N TRP A 126 -5.45 16.14 9.49
CA TRP A 126 -5.58 14.90 8.72
C TRP A 126 -6.25 15.12 7.37
N GLY A 127 -7.36 15.87 7.34
CA GLY A 127 -8.02 16.23 6.08
C GLY A 127 -7.07 16.94 5.12
N LYS A 128 -6.33 17.95 5.61
CA LYS A 128 -5.33 18.66 4.80
C LYS A 128 -4.20 17.76 4.32
N ALA A 129 -3.75 16.81 5.13
CA ALA A 129 -2.68 15.91 4.77
C ALA A 129 -3.13 14.88 3.72
N SER A 130 -4.33 14.31 3.89
CA SER A 130 -4.97 13.46 2.89
C SER A 130 -5.18 14.19 1.56
N GLU A 131 -5.66 15.44 1.58
CA GLU A 131 -5.80 16.27 0.37
C GLU A 131 -4.45 16.49 -0.36
N ARG A 132 -3.37 16.69 0.39
CA ARG A 132 -2.02 16.84 -0.19
C ARG A 132 -1.59 15.57 -0.91
N ASP A 133 -1.73 14.41 -0.27
CA ASP A 133 -1.35 13.14 -0.90
C ASP A 133 -2.24 12.77 -2.07
N GLN A 134 -3.55 13.05 -2.00
CA GLN A 134 -4.44 12.88 -3.15
C GLN A 134 -3.99 13.74 -4.33
N LYS A 135 -3.50 14.96 -4.07
CA LYS A 135 -2.93 15.82 -5.11
C LYS A 135 -1.63 15.25 -5.66
N ILE A 136 -0.72 14.76 -4.81
CA ILE A 136 0.51 14.09 -5.23
C ILE A 136 0.16 12.90 -6.13
N PHE A 137 -0.70 11.99 -5.66
CA PHE A 137 -1.16 10.84 -6.44
C PHE A 137 -1.69 11.26 -7.81
N LYS A 138 -2.61 12.25 -7.85
CA LYS A 138 -3.20 12.74 -9.09
C LYS A 138 -2.16 13.27 -10.08
N ASP A 139 -1.18 14.02 -9.61
CA ASP A 139 -0.15 14.61 -10.47
C ASP A 139 0.84 13.56 -10.97
N LYS A 140 1.25 12.62 -10.11
CA LYS A 140 2.14 11.52 -10.48
C LYS A 140 1.45 10.48 -11.38
N MET A 141 0.13 10.31 -11.25
CA MET A 141 -0.64 9.41 -12.12
C MET A 141 -0.60 9.84 -13.59
N LYS A 142 -0.48 11.15 -13.87
CA LYS A 142 -0.27 11.65 -15.24
C LYS A 142 1.06 11.17 -15.84
N VAL A 143 2.09 11.03 -14.99
CA VAL A 143 3.39 10.49 -15.39
C VAL A 143 3.26 8.99 -15.65
N PHE A 144 2.59 8.27 -14.74
CA PHE A 144 2.33 6.84 -14.90
C PHE A 144 1.57 6.53 -16.19
N THR A 145 0.44 7.19 -16.46
CA THR A 145 -0.35 6.94 -17.66
C THR A 145 0.43 7.22 -18.95
N LYS A 146 1.29 8.24 -18.95
CA LYS A 146 2.16 8.55 -20.09
C LYS A 146 3.18 7.44 -20.36
N TRP A 147 3.77 6.86 -19.32
CA TRP A 147 4.87 5.91 -19.43
C TRP A 147 4.49 4.46 -19.19
N TYR A 148 3.20 4.17 -18.96
CA TYR A 148 2.69 2.84 -18.61
C TYR A 148 3.18 1.73 -19.54
N PHE A 149 3.07 1.94 -20.85
CA PHE A 149 3.50 0.97 -21.88
C PHE A 149 5.02 0.88 -22.05
N HIS A 150 5.78 1.60 -21.25
CA HIS A 150 7.25 1.63 -21.27
C HIS A 150 7.85 1.01 -20.00
N LEU A 151 7.01 0.44 -19.13
CA LEU A 151 7.43 -0.35 -17.97
C LEU A 151 7.75 -1.79 -18.42
N TRP A 152 8.68 -1.91 -19.35
CA TRP A 152 9.26 -3.17 -19.80
C TRP A 152 10.77 -3.13 -19.58
N ASP A 153 11.34 -4.32 -19.46
CA ASP A 153 12.77 -4.55 -19.32
C ASP A 153 13.37 -4.95 -20.67
#